data_AF-A0A840NCM5-F1
#
_entry.id   AF-A0A840NCM5-F1
#
_cell.length_a   1.000
_cell.length_b   1.000
_cell.length_c   1.000
_cell.angle_alpha   90.00
_cell.angle_beta   90.00
_cell.angle_gamma   90.00
#
_symmetry.space_group_name_H-M   'P 1'
#
loop_
_entity.id
_entity.type
_entity.pdbx_description
1 polymer ?
#
loop_
_entity_poly.entity_id
_entity_poly.type
_entity_poly.pdbx_seq_one_letter_code
_entity_poly.pdbx_strand_id
1 'polypeptide(L)' 'MSSRTPSSRAVLSRLGRSAREAWQIARGIVGETAYERYLEHHRHHHASSTPLGEREFWRRHVDRGDTHPGSRCC' A
#
# COMPACT_ATOMS: atom_id res chain seq x y z
N MET A 1 31.45 -2.68 36.47
CA MET A 1 30.02 -2.84 36.13
C MET A 1 29.63 -1.74 35.15
N SER A 2 29.53 -2.05 33.85
CA SER A 2 28.99 -1.11 32.86
C SER A 2 27.87 -1.82 32.11
N SER A 3 26.64 -1.36 32.35
CA SER A 3 25.40 -1.80 31.72
C SER A 3 25.44 -1.51 30.22
N ARG A 4 25.28 -2.54 29.38
CA ARG A 4 25.06 -2.38 27.94
C ARG A 4 23.59 -2.10 27.69
N THR A 5 23.23 -0.85 27.48
CA THR A 5 21.94 -0.49 26.87
C THR A 5 21.91 -1.03 25.43
N PRO A 6 20.86 -1.74 25.01
CA PRO A 6 20.76 -2.21 23.64
C PRO A 6 20.65 -1.01 22.68
N SER A 7 21.57 -0.95 21.72
CA SER A 7 21.66 0.13 20.73
C SER A 7 20.37 0.26 19.91
N SER A 8 19.89 1.48 19.75
CA SER A 8 18.69 1.90 19.00
C SER A 8 18.63 1.36 17.56
N ARG A 9 19.77 1.02 16.94
CA ARG A 9 19.84 0.36 15.62
C ARG A 9 19.25 -1.06 15.60
N ALA A 10 19.34 -1.79 16.71
CA ALA A 10 18.77 -3.13 16.83
C ALA A 10 17.24 -3.09 16.95
N VAL A 11 16.69 -2.02 17.54
CA VAL A 11 15.24 -1.76 17.61
C VAL A 11 14.71 -1.35 16.24
N LEU A 12 15.38 -0.42 15.55
CA LEU A 12 15.00 0.05 14.22
C LEU A 12 14.99 -1.06 13.16
N SER A 13 15.96 -1.96 13.20
CA SER A 13 16.03 -3.10 12.26
C SER A 13 14.96 -4.17 12.51
N ARG A 14 14.45 -4.31 13.75
CA ARG A 14 13.29 -5.15 14.07
C ARG A 14 12.00 -4.50 13.57
N LEU A 15 11.84 -3.19 13.76
CA LEU A 15 10.71 -2.42 13.23
C LEU A 15 10.63 -2.48 11.70
N GLY A 16 11.78 -2.42 11.00
CA GLY A 16 11.82 -2.49 9.54
C GLY A 16 11.32 -3.82 8.95
N ARG A 17 11.58 -4.96 9.63
CA ARG A 17 11.04 -6.26 9.20
C ARG A 17 9.53 -6.35 9.44
N SER A 18 9.04 -5.92 10.60
CA SER A 18 7.60 -5.88 10.89
C SER A 18 6.84 -4.96 9.95
N ALA A 19 7.43 -3.82 9.57
CA ALA A 19 6.84 -2.91 8.59
C ALA A 19 6.74 -3.55 7.20
N ARG A 20 7.73 -4.33 6.77
CA ARG A 20 7.71 -5.04 5.48
C ARG A 20 6.63 -6.11 5.43
N GLU A 21 6.48 -6.90 6.49
CA GLU A 21 5.43 -7.92 6.61
C GLU A 21 4.05 -7.28 6.66
N ALA A 22 3.86 -6.23 7.47
CA ALA A 22 2.63 -5.45 7.49
C ALA A 22 2.31 -4.85 6.12
N TRP A 23 3.34 -4.41 5.37
CA TRP A 23 3.17 -3.89 4.02
C TRP A 23 2.86 -4.97 2.97
N GLN A 24 3.29 -6.22 3.17
CA GLN A 24 2.88 -7.37 2.36
C GLN A 24 1.42 -7.73 2.62
N ILE A 25 1.03 -7.81 3.89
CA ILE A 25 -0.35 -8.09 4.31
C ILE A 25 -1.28 -6.98 3.82
N ALA A 26 -0.88 -5.72 3.98
CA ALA A 26 -1.62 -4.58 3.47
C ALA A 26 -1.78 -4.66 1.95
N ARG A 27 -0.77 -5.09 1.18
CA ARG A 27 -0.92 -5.30 -0.27
C ARG A 27 -1.91 -6.40 -0.63
N GLY A 28 -1.94 -7.50 0.11
CA GLY A 28 -2.92 -8.58 -0.08
C GLY A 28 -4.35 -8.10 0.18
N ILE A 29 -4.57 -7.48 1.34
CA ILE A 29 -5.88 -6.93 1.74
C ILE A 29 -6.30 -5.81 0.80
N VAL A 30 -5.38 -4.94 0.39
CA VAL A 30 -5.63 -3.87 -0.58
C VAL A 30 -5.99 -4.44 -1.94
N GLY A 31 -5.47 -5.60 -2.33
CA GLY A 31 -5.88 -6.27 -3.56
C GLY A 31 -7.35 -6.70 -3.50
N GLU A 32 -7.79 -7.31 -2.41
CA GLU A 32 -9.17 -7.79 -2.29
C GLU A 32 -10.18 -6.66 -1.99
N THR A 33 -9.77 -5.62 -1.25
CA THR A 33 -10.62 -4.47 -0.84
C THR A 33 -10.33 -3.19 -1.62
N ALA A 34 -9.62 -3.29 -2.76
CA ALA A 34 -9.12 -2.15 -3.53
C ALA A 34 -10.24 -1.15 -3.87
N TYR A 35 -11.38 -1.71 -4.29
CA TYR A 35 -12.53 -0.94 -4.73
C TYR A 35 -13.27 -0.27 -3.57
N GLU A 36 -13.46 -0.97 -2.44
CA GLU A 36 -14.07 -0.40 -1.24
C GLU A 36 -13.26 0.77 -0.69
N ARG A 37 -11.93 0.62 -0.62
CA ARG A 37 -11.04 1.69 -0.19
C ARG A 37 -11.01 2.86 -1.18
N TYR A 38 -11.15 2.59 -2.47
CA TYR A 38 -11.34 3.63 -3.48
C TYR A 38 -12.63 4.40 -3.24
N LEU A 39 -13.74 3.72 -2.94
CA LEU A 39 -15.02 4.36 -2.64
C LEU A 39 -14.95 5.22 -1.37
N GLU A 40 -14.33 4.72 -0.31
CA GLU A 40 -14.11 5.50 0.93
C GLU A 40 -13.30 6.77 0.64
N HIS A 41 -12.14 6.63 -0.02
CA HIS A 41 -11.31 7.77 -0.42
C HIS A 41 -12.07 8.76 -1.32
N HIS A 42 -12.83 8.24 -2.29
CA HIS A 42 -13.64 9.05 -3.18
C HIS A 42 -14.73 9.80 -2.41
N ARG A 43 -15.38 9.18 -1.42
CA ARG A 43 -16.38 9.85 -0.58
C ARG A 43 -15.76 10.96 0.27
N HIS A 44 -14.53 10.78 0.76
CA HIS A 44 -13.86 11.79 1.58
C HIS A 44 -13.28 12.95 0.76
N HIS A 45 -12.71 12.68 -0.41
CA HIS A 45 -11.98 13.69 -1.20
C HIS A 45 -12.76 14.22 -2.41
N HIS A 46 -13.70 13.45 -2.93
CA HIS A 46 -14.44 13.74 -4.17
C HIS A 46 -15.95 13.52 -3.97
N ALA A 47 -16.49 14.01 -2.85
CA ALA A 47 -17.90 13.83 -2.49
C ALA A 47 -18.90 14.37 -3.53
N SER A 48 -18.48 15.29 -4.41
CA SER A 48 -19.30 15.91 -5.45
C SER A 48 -19.26 15.21 -6.81
N SER A 49 -18.41 14.19 -6.99
CA SER A 49 -18.32 13.42 -8.24
C SER A 49 -18.94 12.03 -8.10
N THR A 50 -19.32 11.42 -9.22
CA THR A 50 -19.76 10.01 -9.22
C THR A 50 -18.52 9.11 -9.20
N PRO A 51 -18.42 8.15 -8.26
CA PRO A 51 -17.32 7.20 -8.27
C PRO A 51 -17.36 6.33 -9.54
N LEU A 52 -16.20 6.04 -10.10
CA LEU A 52 -16.03 4.99 -11.11
C LEU A 52 -16.67 3.67 -10.65
N GLY A 53 -17.35 2.99 -11.58
CA GLY A 53 -17.85 1.64 -11.34
C GLY A 53 -16.72 0.63 -11.19
N GLU A 54 -16.99 -0.48 -10.50
CA GLU A 54 -16.02 -1.52 -10.15
C GLU A 54 -15.20 -2.02 -11.36
N ARG A 55 -15.88 -2.36 -12.45
CA ARG A 55 -15.22 -2.86 -13.68
C ARG A 55 -14.29 -1.83 -14.32
N GLU A 56 -14.66 -0.55 -14.27
CA GLU A 56 -13.85 0.53 -14.82
C GLU A 56 -12.67 0.86 -13.90
N PHE A 57 -12.89 0.80 -12.58
CA PHE A 57 -11.82 0.87 -11.59
C PHE A 57 -10.78 -0.22 -11.83
N TRP A 58 -11.18 -1.49 -11.98
CA TRP A 58 -10.27 -2.60 -12.24
C TRP A 58 -9.52 -2.46 -13.55
N ARG A 59 -10.20 -2.04 -14.63
CA ARG A 59 -9.55 -1.76 -15.92
C ARG A 59 -8.45 -0.71 -15.75
N ARG A 60 -8.75 0.41 -15.09
CA ARG A 60 -7.78 1.49 -14.84
C ARG A 60 -6.67 1.08 -13.86
N HIS A 61 -6.98 0.21 -12.90
CA HIS A 61 -6.03 -0.31 -11.93
C HIS A 61 -4.98 -1.18 -12.61
N VAL A 62 -5.43 -2.11 -13.46
CA VAL A 62 -4.55 -2.96 -14.28
C VAL A 62 -3.78 -2.11 -15.27
N ASP A 63 -4.44 -1.21 -16.00
CA ASP A 63 -3.79 -0.31 -16.97
C ASP A 63 -2.71 0.58 -16.32
N ARG A 64 -2.95 1.09 -15.11
CA ARG A 64 -1.93 1.82 -14.35
C ARG A 64 -0.77 0.92 -13.92
N GLY A 65 -1.04 -0.33 -13.53
CA GLY A 65 -0.02 -1.32 -13.20
C GLY A 65 0.81 -1.76 -14.41
N ASP A 66 0.18 -1.83 -15.58
CA ASP A 66 0.79 -2.22 -16.85
C ASP A 66 1.53 -1.07 -17.54
N THR A 67 1.05 0.17 -17.40
CA THR A 67 1.67 1.41 -17.91
C THR A 67 2.82 1.89 -17.01
N HIS A 68 2.86 1.46 -15.75
CA HIS A 68 4.03 1.62 -14.87
C HIS A 68 4.59 0.26 -14.43
N PRO A 69 5.08 -0.58 -15.36
CA PRO A 69 5.81 -1.78 -15.00
C PRO A 69 7.22 -1.33 -14.65
N GLY A 70 7.38 -0.80 -13.43
CA GLY A 70 8.49 0.06 -13.02
C GLY A 70 9.82 -0.31 -13.64
N SER A 71 10.48 0.67 -14.30
CA SER A 71 11.92 0.65 -14.59
C SER A 71 12.45 -0.74 -14.94
N ARG A 72 11.83 -1.45 -15.89
CA ARG A 72 12.46 -2.60 -16.52
C ARG A 72 13.42 -2.10 -17.58
N CYS A 73 14.50 -1.46 -17.13
CA CYS A 73 15.70 -1.39 -17.95
C CYS A 73 16.41 -2.73 -17.82
N CYS A 74 16.81 -3.25 -18.97
CA CYS A 74 17.75 -4.36 -19.13
C CYS A 74 19.02 -4.14 -18.30
#